data_AF-A0A538HDD9-F1
#
_entry.id   AF-A0A538HDD9-F1
#
_cell.length_a   1.000
_cell.length_b   1.000
_cell.length_c   1.000
_cell.angle_alpha   90.00
_cell.angle_beta   90.00
_cell.angle_gamma   90.00
#
_symmetry.space_group_name_H-M   'P 1'
#
loop_
_entity.id
_entity.type
_entity.pdbx_description
1 polymer ?
#
loop_
_entity_poly.entity_id
_entity_poly.type
_entity_poly.pdbx_seq_one_letter_code
_entity_poly.pdbx_strand_id
1 'polypeptide(L)'
;MSARWLGRAFLAVLARPSLWAVAIAQLFRLAMPGWWRRWPPLPLPDRDYLRFRLQTAYGDPEREPEPTDVVSYLRWCRRHAEAVR
;
A
#
# COMPACT_ATOMS: atom_id res chain seq x y z
N MET A 1 -0.07 -12.47 -1.90
CA MET A 1 1.05 -11.71 -2.49
C MET A 1 2.34 -12.51 -2.41
N SER A 2 3.00 -12.69 -3.54
CA SER A 2 4.27 -13.40 -3.68
C SER A 2 5.46 -12.53 -3.24
N ALA A 3 6.55 -13.16 -2.80
CA ALA A 3 7.77 -12.43 -2.41
C ALA A 3 8.37 -11.64 -3.58
N ARG A 4 8.27 -12.18 -4.80
CA ARG A 4 8.71 -11.50 -6.02
C ARG A 4 7.90 -10.24 -6.31
N TRP A 5 6.58 -10.31 -6.12
CA TRP A 5 5.71 -9.15 -6.25
C TRP A 5 6.07 -8.06 -5.24
N LEU A 6 6.26 -8.42 -3.97
CA LEU A 6 6.68 -7.49 -2.91
C LEU A 6 7.98 -6.77 -3.25
N GLY A 7 8.99 -7.52 -3.71
CA GLY A 7 10.27 -6.95 -4.13
C GLY A 7 10.13 -5.96 -5.29
N ARG A 8 9.32 -6.30 -6.31
CA ARG A 8 9.08 -5.39 -7.45
C ARG A 8 8.31 -4.14 -7.06
N ALA A 9 7.29 -4.26 -6.23
CA ALA A 9 6.52 -3.12 -5.73
C ALA A 9 7.41 -2.21 -4.88
N PHE A 10 8.21 -2.78 -4.00
CA PHE A 10 9.18 -2.05 -3.18
C PHE A 10 10.20 -1.29 -4.04
N LEU A 11 10.83 -1.94 -5.01
CA LEU A 11 11.76 -1.29 -5.95
C LEU A 11 11.08 -0.19 -6.76
N ALA A 12 9.83 -0.38 -7.19
CA ALA A 12 9.08 0.63 -7.92
C ALA A 12 8.82 1.88 -7.06
N VAL A 13 8.56 1.73 -5.75
CA VAL A 13 8.42 2.86 -4.83
C VAL A 13 9.77 3.51 -4.52
N LEU A 14 10.80 2.71 -4.27
CA LEU A 14 12.16 3.21 -4.01
C LEU A 14 12.70 4.08 -5.15
N ALA A 15 12.44 3.71 -6.40
CA ALA A 15 12.85 4.50 -7.58
C ALA A 15 12.17 5.88 -7.69
N ARG A 16 11.26 6.24 -6.78
CA ARG A 16 10.42 7.45 -6.85
C ARG A 16 10.44 8.23 -5.53
N PRO A 17 11.51 9.00 -5.23
CA PRO A 17 11.69 9.67 -3.94
C PRO A 17 10.56 10.63 -3.58
N SER A 18 9.94 11.27 -4.57
CA SER A 18 8.78 12.17 -4.36
C SER A 18 7.52 11.49 -3.83
N LEU A 19 7.50 10.15 -3.72
CA LEU A 19 6.39 9.37 -3.17
C LEU A 19 6.69 8.80 -1.79
N TRP A 20 7.92 8.90 -1.27
CA TRP A 20 8.31 8.20 -0.04
C TRP A 20 7.55 8.69 1.18
N ALA A 21 7.40 10.00 1.35
CA ALA A 21 6.64 10.57 2.46
C ALA A 21 5.18 10.10 2.43
N VAL A 22 4.56 10.06 1.24
CA VAL A 22 3.19 9.58 1.06
C VAL A 22 3.10 8.07 1.30
N ALA A 23 4.08 7.29 0.84
CA ALA A 23 4.15 5.84 1.07
C ALA A 23 4.20 5.51 2.56
N ILE A 24 5.08 6.17 3.31
CA ILE A 24 5.22 5.99 4.75
C ILE A 24 3.92 6.40 5.46
N ALA A 25 3.35 7.56 5.10
CA ALA A 25 2.08 8.00 5.68
C ALA A 25 0.93 7.02 5.40
N GLN A 26 0.82 6.48 4.19
CA GLN A 26 -0.19 5.47 3.86
C GLN A 26 0.06 4.15 4.59
N LEU A 27 1.32 3.74 4.75
CA LEU A 27 1.67 2.53 5.49
C LEU A 27 1.13 2.58 6.92
N PHE A 28 1.37 3.69 7.64
CA PHE A 28 0.83 3.88 8.99
C PHE A 28 -0.69 4.06 9.03
N ARG A 29 -1.28 4.71 8.02
CA ARG A 29 -2.74 4.90 7.95
C ARG A 29 -3.50 3.60 7.73
N LEU A 30 -2.92 2.69 6.96
CA LEU A 30 -3.52 1.40 6.61
C LEU A 30 -3.15 0.30 7.61
N ALA A 31 -2.15 0.53 8.46
CA ALA A 31 -1.71 -0.44 9.44
C ALA A 31 -2.83 -0.81 10.42
N MET A 32 -2.90 -2.11 10.75
CA MET A 32 -3.85 -2.61 11.74
C MET A 32 -3.61 -1.95 13.11
N PRO A 33 -4.66 -1.50 13.85
CA PRO A 33 -4.50 -0.97 15.20
C PRO A 33 -3.72 -1.92 16.11
N GLY A 34 -2.74 -1.40 16.84
CA GLY A 34 -1.91 -2.22 17.73
C GLY A 34 -0.84 -3.07 17.03
N TRP A 35 -0.51 -2.79 15.76
CA TRP A 35 0.56 -3.46 15.01
C TRP A 35 1.90 -3.52 15.78
N TRP A 36 2.21 -2.50 16.60
CA TRP A 36 3.44 -2.44 17.42
C TRP A 36 3.47 -3.44 18.58
N ARG A 37 2.32 -4.04 18.95
CA ARG A 37 2.23 -5.00 20.05
C ARG A 37 2.51 -6.44 19.60
N ARG A 38 2.50 -6.71 18.30
CA ARG A 38 2.70 -8.04 17.73
C ARG A 38 4.08 -8.11 17.08
N TRP A 39 4.88 -9.10 17.46
CA TRP A 39 6.18 -9.34 16.83
C TRP A 39 6.01 -10.12 15.52
N PRO A 40 6.68 -9.76 14.41
CA PRO A 40 7.50 -8.55 14.22
C PRO A 40 6.63 -7.28 14.10
N PRO A 41 7.01 -6.15 14.73
CA PRO A 41 6.20 -4.94 14.81
C PRO A 41 6.26 -4.15 13.48
N LEU A 42 5.62 -4.71 12.46
CA LEU A 42 5.54 -4.11 11.14
C LEU A 42 4.17 -3.46 10.94
N PRO A 43 4.09 -2.22 10.44
CA PRO A 43 2.84 -1.54 10.11
C PRO A 43 2.23 -2.13 8.83
N LEU A 44 1.82 -3.39 8.89
CA LEU A 44 1.22 -4.10 7.77
C LEU A 44 -0.27 -3.77 7.69
N PRO A 45 -0.82 -3.57 6.47
CA PRO A 45 -2.24 -3.42 6.29
C PRO A 45 -3.01 -4.64 6.77
N ASP A 46 -4.21 -4.40 7.28
CA ASP A 46 -5.15 -5.46 7.63
C ASP A 46 -5.48 -6.33 6.40
N ARG A 47 -5.58 -7.66 6.59
CA ARG A 47 -5.84 -8.60 5.49
C ARG A 47 -7.25 -8.45 4.92
N ASP A 48 -8.23 -8.16 5.77
CA ASP A 48 -9.61 -7.94 5.34
C ASP A 48 -9.73 -6.61 4.57
N TYR A 49 -8.97 -5.60 5.00
CA TYR A 49 -8.83 -4.37 4.22
C TYR A 49 -8.26 -4.64 2.82
N LEU A 50 -7.19 -5.44 2.71
CA LEU A 50 -6.59 -5.77 1.42
C LEU A 50 -7.54 -6.58 0.53
N ARG A 51 -8.24 -7.59 1.07
CA ARG A 51 -9.26 -8.35 0.34
C ARG A 51 -10.37 -7.45 -0.19
N PHE A 52 -10.89 -6.57 0.66
CA PHE A 52 -11.89 -5.58 0.26
C PHE A 52 -11.35 -4.66 -0.86
N ARG A 53 -10.10 -4.20 -0.74
CA ARG A 53 -9.48 -3.33 -1.74
C ARG A 53 -9.32 -4.02 -3.09
N LEU A 54 -8.95 -5.29 -3.10
CA LEU A 54 -8.80 -6.09 -4.32
C LEU A 54 -10.15 -6.42 -4.96
N GLN A 55 -11.14 -6.81 -4.15
CA GLN A 55 -12.52 -7.01 -4.59
C GLN A 55 -13.08 -5.76 -5.30
N THR A 56 -12.89 -4.58 -4.71
CA THR A 56 -13.44 -3.33 -5.26
C THR A 56 -12.65 -2.80 -6.45
N ALA A 57 -11.33 -2.98 -6.50
CA ALA A 57 -10.50 -2.53 -7.61
C ALA A 57 -10.56 -3.44 -8.82
N TYR A 58 -10.65 -4.76 -8.60
CA TYR A 58 -10.43 -5.77 -9.62
C TYR A 58 -11.57 -6.79 -9.77
N GLY A 59 -12.57 -6.77 -8.89
CA GLY A 59 -13.65 -7.76 -8.87
C GLY A 59 -13.26 -9.11 -8.26
N ASP A 60 -12.02 -9.27 -7.80
CA ASP A 60 -11.45 -10.52 -7.28
C ASP A 60 -10.59 -10.21 -6.05
N PRO A 61 -10.90 -10.77 -4.86
CA PRO A 61 -10.18 -10.48 -3.62
C PRO A 61 -8.82 -11.18 -3.52
N GLU A 62 -8.57 -12.19 -4.37
CA GLU A 62 -7.35 -13.00 -4.36
C GLU A 62 -6.39 -12.63 -5.51
N ARG A 63 -6.81 -11.73 -6.41
CA ARG A 63 -5.97 -11.25 -7.51
C ARG A 63 -4.70 -10.57 -6.99
N GLU A 64 -3.55 -11.00 -7.51
CA GLU A 64 -2.29 -10.26 -7.36
C GLU A 64 -2.29 -9.03 -8.29
N PRO A 65 -2.29 -7.78 -7.76
CA PRO A 65 -2.27 -6.57 -8.59
C PRO A 65 -0.91 -6.40 -9.28
N GLU A 66 -0.79 -5.47 -10.22
CA GLU A 66 0.52 -5.15 -10.78
C GLU A 66 1.33 -4.31 -9.79
N PRO A 67 2.66 -4.50 -9.68
CA PRO A 67 3.52 -3.66 -8.83
C PRO A 67 3.39 -2.15 -9.12
N THR A 68 3.07 -1.80 -10.36
CA THR A 68 2.82 -0.42 -10.79
C THR A 68 1.55 0.18 -10.18
N ASP A 69 0.58 -0.64 -9.78
CA ASP A 69 -0.68 -0.17 -9.18
C ASP A 69 -0.44 0.47 -7.81
N VAL A 70 0.57 0.00 -7.08
CA VAL A 70 1.02 0.64 -5.83
C VAL A 70 1.49 2.07 -6.10
N VAL A 71 2.26 2.27 -7.17
CA VAL A 71 2.74 3.61 -7.57
C VAL A 71 1.57 4.50 -8.00
N SER A 72 0.64 3.96 -8.79
CA SER A 72 -0.58 4.67 -9.21
C SER A 72 -1.42 5.10 -8.01
N TYR A 73 -1.60 4.22 -7.03
CA TYR A 73 -2.29 4.51 -5.77
C TYR A 73 -1.61 5.64 -4.99
N LEU A 74 -0.29 5.57 -4.80
CA LEU A 74 0.44 6.62 -4.06
C LEU A 74 0.40 7.98 -4.76
N ARG A 75 0.44 8.01 -6.10
CA ARG A 75 0.25 9.23 -6.88
C ARG A 75 -1.14 9.81 -6.68
N TRP A 76 -2.17 8.95 -6.66
CA TRP A 76 -3.53 9.37 -6.37
C TRP A 76 -3.65 9.94 -4.94
N CYS A 77 -3.11 9.26 -3.93
CA CYS A 77 -3.08 9.74 -2.55
C CYS A 77 -2.43 11.12 -2.42
N ARG A 78 -1.30 11.34 -3.12
CA ARG A 78 -0.61 12.62 -3.13
C ARG A 78 -1.49 13.74 -3.71
N ARG A 79 -2.03 13.53 -4.92
CA ARG A 79 -2.91 14.50 -5.58
C ARG A 79 -4.15 14.81 -4.74
N HIS A 80 -4.73 13.80 -4.10
CA HIS A 80 -5.89 13.99 -3.23
C HIS A 80 -5.53 14.81 -1.99
N ALA A 81 -4.38 14.53 -1.36
CA ALA A 81 -3.91 15.32 -0.23
C ALA A 81 -3.58 16.78 -0.60
N GLU A 82 -3.14 17.02 -1.84
CA GLU A 82 -2.94 18.38 -2.38
C GLU A 82 -4.27 19.10 -2.64
N ALA A 83 -5.28 18.39 -3.16
CA ALA A 83 -6.57 18.98 -3.49
C ALA A 83 -7.46 19.33 -2.28
N VAL A 84 -7.18 18.73 -1.12
CA VAL A 84 -7.94 18.95 0.14
C VAL A 84 -7.27 20.01 1.04
N ARG A 85 -6.13 20.55 0.62
CA ARG A 85 -5.47 21.70 1.27
C ARG A 85 -5.99 23.02 0.70
#